data_AF-A0A1S4ARR2-F1
#
_entry.id   AF-A0A1S4ARR2-F1
#
_cell.length_a   1.000
_cell.length_b   1.000
_cell.length_c   1.000
_cell.angle_alpha   90.00
_cell.angle_beta   90.00
_cell.angle_gamma   90.00
#
_symmetry.space_group_name_H-M   'P 1'
#
loop_
_entity.id
_entity.type
_entity.pdbx_description
1 polymer ?
#
loop_
_entity_poly.entity_id
_entity_poly.type
_entity_poly.pdbx_seq_one_letter_code
_entity_poly.pdbx_strand_id
1 'polypeptide(L)'
;MQVDYALQRDRQNMGRRYVEVFSCKKEEYYEAIAADVKEGGYDYEYRASPPPSRPKRSMNKDQMEYTEILKLRGLPYSVRRTDIARFFGEEFNVSADKVHIAYRPDGKATGEAYVEFTSAEEAKKAMCKDNMKIGSRYIELFPSHPDEARRAESRSRQ
;
A
#
# COMPACT_ATOMS: atom_id res chain seq x y z
N MET A 1 9.48 -2.16 -37.08
CA MET A 1 9.29 -0.69 -37.17
C MET A 1 8.40 -0.11 -36.07
N GLN A 2 7.13 -0.52 -35.90
CA GLN A 2 6.32 0.01 -34.76
C GLN A 2 6.63 -0.63 -33.40
N VAL A 3 6.96 -1.94 -33.36
CA VAL A 3 7.22 -2.67 -32.12
C VAL A 3 8.47 -2.16 -31.41
N ASP A 4 9.56 -1.96 -32.16
CA ASP A 4 10.84 -1.47 -31.62
C ASP A 4 10.70 -0.07 -31.01
N TYR A 5 9.89 0.79 -31.65
CA TYR A 5 9.59 2.12 -31.15
C TYR A 5 8.75 2.10 -29.86
N ALA A 6 7.82 1.15 -29.73
CA ALA A 6 7.04 0.98 -28.52
C ALA A 6 7.91 0.49 -27.35
N LEU A 7 8.82 -0.47 -27.60
CA LEU A 7 9.74 -0.97 -26.56
C LEU A 7 10.70 0.11 -26.05
N GLN A 8 11.09 1.07 -26.91
CA GLN A 8 11.89 2.23 -26.49
C GLN A 8 11.15 3.20 -25.55
N ARG A 9 9.83 3.08 -25.45
CA ARG A 9 8.99 3.88 -24.52
C ARG A 9 8.84 3.21 -23.16
N ASP A 10 9.46 2.04 -22.93
CA ASP A 10 9.49 1.39 -21.62
C ASP A 10 10.01 2.35 -20.54
N ARG A 11 9.30 2.40 -19.42
CA ARG A 11 9.51 3.27 -18.26
C ARG A 11 9.40 4.77 -18.51
N GLN A 12 8.85 5.20 -19.63
CA GLN A 12 8.53 6.61 -19.81
C GLN A 12 7.28 7.00 -19.00
N ASN A 13 7.28 8.22 -18.47
CA ASN A 13 6.15 8.73 -17.71
C ASN A 13 4.98 9.09 -18.62
N MET A 14 3.84 8.45 -18.40
CA MET A 14 2.55 8.83 -18.93
C MET A 14 1.75 9.49 -17.79
N GLY A 15 1.85 10.81 -17.71
CA GLY A 15 1.33 11.59 -16.57
C GLY A 15 2.18 11.36 -15.30
N ARG A 16 1.53 10.99 -14.17
CA ARG A 16 2.19 10.77 -12.87
C ARG A 16 2.78 9.37 -12.67
N ARG A 17 2.71 8.51 -13.67
CA ARG A 17 3.15 7.11 -13.59
C ARG A 17 3.94 6.74 -14.84
N TYR A 18 4.90 5.85 -14.69
CA TYR A 18 5.61 5.29 -15.82
C TYR A 18 4.83 4.11 -16.44
N VAL A 19 4.97 3.94 -17.75
CA VAL A 19 4.44 2.77 -18.46
C VAL A 19 5.54 1.73 -18.61
N GLU A 20 5.22 0.45 -18.45
CA GLU A 20 6.15 -0.63 -18.78
C GLU A 20 5.72 -1.25 -20.12
N VAL A 21 6.67 -1.42 -21.04
CA VAL A 21 6.39 -1.95 -22.38
C VAL A 21 7.24 -3.20 -22.59
N PHE A 22 6.57 -4.33 -22.81
CA PHE A 22 7.20 -5.62 -23.03
C PHE A 22 6.84 -6.16 -24.40
N SER A 23 7.75 -6.94 -24.99
CA SER A 23 7.42 -7.74 -26.15
C SER A 23 6.53 -8.90 -25.70
N CYS A 24 5.36 -9.06 -26.30
CA CYS A 24 4.46 -10.19 -26.07
C CYS A 24 4.38 -11.04 -27.33
N LYS A 25 4.20 -12.35 -27.17
CA LYS A 25 3.97 -13.25 -28.30
C LYS A 25 2.56 -13.04 -28.85
N LYS A 26 2.42 -13.24 -30.16
CA LYS A 26 1.15 -13.08 -30.86
C LYS A 26 0.07 -14.01 -30.28
N GLU A 27 0.47 -15.21 -29.88
CA GLU A 27 -0.41 -16.21 -29.27
C GLU A 27 -0.93 -15.75 -27.90
N GLU A 28 -0.05 -15.28 -27.01
CA GLU A 28 -0.43 -14.75 -25.69
C GLU A 28 -1.39 -13.54 -25.80
N TYR A 29 -1.20 -12.69 -26.81
CA TYR A 29 -2.14 -11.60 -27.11
C TYR A 29 -3.53 -12.13 -27.47
N TYR A 30 -3.62 -13.09 -28.41
CA TYR A 30 -4.94 -13.61 -28.80
C TYR A 30 -5.62 -14.39 -27.69
N GLU A 31 -4.87 -15.10 -26.83
CA GLU A 31 -5.42 -15.77 -25.65
C GLU A 31 -6.03 -14.77 -24.67
N ALA A 32 -5.35 -13.66 -24.40
CA ALA A 32 -5.86 -12.59 -23.54
C ALA A 32 -7.15 -11.96 -24.10
N ILE A 33 -7.21 -11.71 -25.41
CA ILE A 33 -8.40 -11.17 -26.07
C ILE A 33 -9.54 -12.20 -26.13
N ALA A 34 -9.23 -13.48 -26.39
CA ALA A 34 -10.23 -14.55 -26.44
C ALA A 34 -10.85 -14.82 -25.06
N ALA A 35 -10.09 -14.64 -23.98
CA ALA A 35 -10.61 -14.70 -22.61
C ALA A 35 -11.65 -13.60 -22.35
N ASP A 36 -11.41 -12.38 -22.82
CA ASP A 36 -12.36 -11.26 -22.70
C ASP A 36 -13.63 -11.49 -23.54
N VAL A 37 -13.56 -12.19 -24.68
CA VAL A 37 -14.72 -12.49 -25.55
C VAL A 37 -15.67 -13.53 -24.96
N LYS A 38 -15.19 -14.41 -24.06
CA LYS A 38 -15.99 -15.50 -23.49
C LYS A 38 -17.06 -15.02 -22.50
N GLU A 39 -16.95 -13.79 -21.98
CA GLU A 39 -17.93 -13.16 -21.07
C GLU A 39 -18.94 -12.22 -21.76
N GLY A 40 -19.02 -12.22 -23.09
CA GLY A 40 -20.19 -11.68 -23.83
C GLY A 40 -20.44 -10.17 -23.66
N GLY A 41 -19.82 -9.36 -24.52
CA GLY A 41 -20.22 -7.96 -24.71
C GLY A 41 -19.30 -7.21 -25.66
N TYR A 42 -19.71 -7.08 -26.92
CA TYR A 42 -19.09 -6.15 -27.88
C TYR A 42 -19.60 -4.74 -27.59
N ASP A 43 -18.79 -3.97 -26.88
CA ASP A 43 -18.92 -2.52 -26.70
C ASP A 43 -17.55 -1.90 -27.04
N TYR A 44 -17.54 -0.99 -28.01
CA TYR A 44 -16.37 -0.30 -28.54
C TYR A 44 -16.06 0.98 -27.73
N GLU A 45 -16.03 0.89 -26.41
CA GLU A 45 -15.45 1.92 -25.54
C GLU A 45 -14.25 1.36 -24.77
N TYR A 46 -13.17 2.14 -24.79
CA TYR A 46 -11.85 1.89 -24.22
C TYR A 46 -11.91 1.52 -22.72
N ARG A 47 -12.25 0.27 -22.40
CA ARG A 47 -12.10 -0.31 -21.06
C ARG A 47 -10.78 -1.05 -21.00
N ALA A 48 -9.75 -0.34 -20.55
CA ALA A 48 -8.50 -0.95 -20.14
C ALA A 48 -8.79 -2.04 -19.09
N SER A 49 -8.67 -3.31 -19.47
CA SER A 49 -8.66 -4.41 -18.52
C SER A 49 -7.59 -4.11 -17.46
N PRO A 50 -7.92 -4.15 -16.16
CA PRO A 50 -6.95 -3.84 -15.12
C PRO A 50 -5.76 -4.81 -15.27
N PRO A 51 -4.51 -4.33 -15.05
CA PRO A 51 -3.34 -5.20 -15.14
C PRO A 51 -3.57 -6.44 -14.27
N PRO A 52 -3.09 -7.63 -14.69
CA PRO A 52 -3.21 -8.84 -13.88
C PRO A 52 -2.72 -8.49 -12.48
N SER A 53 -3.58 -8.70 -11.50
CA SER A 53 -3.24 -8.41 -10.10
C SER A 53 -2.03 -9.26 -9.79
N ARG A 54 -0.82 -8.65 -9.82
CA ARG A 54 0.40 -9.23 -9.27
C ARG A 54 -0.04 -9.89 -7.98
N PRO A 55 0.21 -11.20 -7.75
CA PRO A 55 -0.28 -11.86 -6.56
C PRO A 55 0.14 -10.95 -5.43
N LYS A 56 -0.85 -10.33 -4.76
CA LYS A 56 -0.59 -9.63 -3.52
C LYS A 56 0.18 -10.69 -2.76
N ARG A 57 1.42 -10.40 -2.35
CA ARG A 57 2.03 -11.15 -1.25
C ARG A 57 1.08 -10.89 -0.09
N SER A 58 -0.03 -11.60 -0.08
CA SER A 58 -0.92 -11.73 1.04
C SER A 58 -0.10 -12.60 1.96
N MET A 59 0.85 -11.96 2.64
CA MET A 59 1.34 -12.52 3.88
C MET A 59 0.06 -12.81 4.67
N ASN A 60 -0.17 -14.07 5.02
CA ASN A 60 -1.31 -14.45 5.84
C ASN A 60 -1.15 -13.69 7.17
N LYS A 61 -1.77 -12.51 7.27
CA LYS A 61 -1.67 -11.64 8.44
C LYS A 61 -2.25 -12.33 9.67
N ASP A 62 -3.10 -13.34 9.49
CA ASP A 62 -3.62 -14.21 10.54
C ASP A 62 -2.59 -15.17 11.15
N GLN A 63 -1.51 -15.49 10.42
CA GLN A 63 -0.41 -16.34 10.92
C GLN A 63 0.74 -15.53 11.53
N MET A 64 0.68 -14.20 11.46
CA MET A 64 1.70 -13.34 12.05
C MET A 64 1.51 -13.24 13.56
N GLU A 65 2.62 -13.13 14.28
CA GLU A 65 2.60 -12.85 15.71
C GLU A 65 2.14 -11.40 15.94
N TYR A 66 1.11 -11.24 16.77
CA TYR A 66 0.59 -9.93 17.15
C TYR A 66 1.22 -9.50 18.47
N THR A 67 1.78 -8.29 18.48
CA THR A 67 2.07 -7.55 19.70
C THR A 67 1.10 -6.37 19.82
N GLU A 68 1.30 -5.52 20.81
CA GLU A 68 0.65 -4.22 20.95
C GLU A 68 1.02 -3.20 19.86
N ILE A 69 1.94 -3.50 18.93
CA ILE A 69 2.39 -2.57 17.90
C ILE A 69 1.85 -2.94 16.51
N LEU A 70 1.24 -1.96 15.83
CA LEU A 70 0.99 -2.03 14.38
C LEU A 70 1.89 -1.07 13.61
N LYS A 71 2.40 -1.55 12.48
CA LYS A 71 3.05 -0.74 11.46
C LYS A 71 2.01 -0.30 10.42
N LEU A 72 1.97 1.00 10.14
CA LEU A 72 1.18 1.63 9.09
C LEU A 72 2.08 1.93 7.90
N ARG A 73 1.57 1.70 6.69
CA ARG A 73 2.24 2.06 5.43
C ARG A 73 1.27 2.79 4.50
N GLY A 74 1.82 3.72 3.72
CA GLY A 74 1.08 4.41 2.66
C GLY A 74 0.52 5.77 3.07
N LEU A 75 0.91 6.25 4.25
CA LEU A 75 0.43 7.51 4.83
C LEU A 75 0.72 8.72 3.92
N PRO A 76 -0.18 9.71 3.86
CA PRO A 76 0.14 11.00 3.25
C PRO A 76 1.36 11.64 3.94
N TYR A 77 2.23 12.30 3.18
CA TYR A 77 3.41 12.97 3.78
C TYR A 77 3.05 14.13 4.72
N SER A 78 1.85 14.70 4.57
CA SER A 78 1.32 15.75 5.44
C SER A 78 0.58 15.22 6.67
N VAL A 79 0.58 13.90 6.91
CA VAL A 79 -0.18 13.31 8.02
C VAL A 79 0.40 13.75 9.36
N ARG A 80 -0.48 14.01 10.33
CA ARG A 80 -0.08 14.30 11.72
C ARG A 80 -0.43 13.12 12.62
N ARG A 81 0.24 13.03 13.77
CA ARG A 81 -0.06 12.00 14.79
C ARG A 81 -1.54 11.98 15.19
N THR A 82 -2.16 13.16 15.25
CA THR A 82 -3.59 13.35 15.53
C THR A 82 -4.50 12.74 14.47
N ASP A 83 -4.08 12.73 13.19
CA ASP A 83 -4.86 12.12 12.11
C ASP A 83 -4.85 10.60 12.20
N ILE A 84 -3.70 10.03 12.59
CA ILE A 84 -3.54 8.59 12.80
C ILE A 84 -4.31 8.14 14.05
N ALA A 85 -4.24 8.89 15.15
CA ALA A 85 -5.03 8.62 16.35
C ALA A 85 -6.54 8.60 16.02
N ARG A 86 -7.02 9.62 15.29
CA ARG A 86 -8.41 9.72 14.83
C ARG A 86 -8.82 8.62 13.85
N PHE A 87 -7.89 8.08 13.05
CA PHE A 87 -8.17 6.98 12.12
C PHE A 87 -8.59 5.69 12.86
N PHE A 88 -7.96 5.41 14.00
CA PHE A 88 -8.40 4.32 14.87
C PHE A 88 -9.63 4.72 15.71
N GLY A 89 -9.79 6.02 16.00
CA GLY A 89 -10.97 6.56 16.66
C GLY A 89 -11.05 6.19 18.14
N GLU A 90 -12.18 6.51 18.77
CA GLU A 90 -12.41 6.22 20.20
C GLU A 90 -12.49 4.71 20.49
N GLU A 91 -12.80 3.89 19.48
CA GLU A 91 -12.93 2.43 19.56
C GLU A 91 -11.67 1.74 20.11
N PHE A 92 -10.48 2.25 19.76
CA PHE A 92 -9.19 1.69 20.18
C PHE A 92 -8.41 2.61 21.13
N ASN A 93 -9.02 3.73 21.55
CA ASN A 93 -8.46 4.71 22.50
C ASN A 93 -6.97 5.08 22.27
N VAL A 94 -6.56 5.19 20.99
CA VAL A 94 -5.17 5.47 20.64
C VAL A 94 -4.85 6.94 20.89
N SER A 95 -3.91 7.20 21.80
CA SER A 95 -3.41 8.55 22.07
C SER A 95 -2.35 8.98 21.05
N ALA A 96 -2.30 10.28 20.72
CA ALA A 96 -1.34 10.82 19.76
C ALA A 96 0.14 10.62 20.20
N ASP A 97 0.39 10.47 21.50
CA ASP A 97 1.71 10.19 22.07
C ASP A 97 2.20 8.76 21.79
N LYS A 98 1.27 7.84 21.50
CA LYS A 98 1.54 6.44 21.14
C LYS A 98 1.76 6.24 19.63
N VAL A 99 1.87 7.35 18.88
CA VAL A 99 2.04 7.34 17.43
C VAL A 99 3.42 7.86 17.04
N HIS A 100 4.21 6.99 16.42
CA HIS A 100 5.56 7.28 15.95
C HIS A 100 5.61 7.27 14.42
N ILE A 101 5.63 8.45 13.82
CA ILE A 101 5.83 8.60 12.36
C ILE A 101 7.32 8.44 12.07
N ALA A 102 7.66 7.59 11.11
CA ALA A 102 9.04 7.40 10.68
C ALA A 102 9.46 8.55 9.74
N TYR A 103 10.59 9.15 10.08
CA TYR A 103 11.22 10.19 9.27
C TYR A 103 12.57 9.70 8.75
N ARG A 104 12.94 10.22 7.59
CA ARG A 104 14.29 10.08 7.04
C ARG A 104 15.23 11.08 7.74
N PRO A 105 16.56 10.89 7.63
CA PRO A 105 17.55 11.85 8.14
C PRO A 105 17.42 13.26 7.52
N ASP A 106 16.81 13.39 6.32
CA ASP A 106 16.52 14.68 5.69
C ASP A 106 15.26 15.37 6.25
N GLY A 107 14.66 14.83 7.32
CA GLY A 107 13.46 15.34 7.98
C GLY A 107 12.16 15.03 7.24
N LYS A 108 12.19 14.32 6.11
CA LYS A 108 10.97 13.99 5.36
C LYS A 108 10.30 12.73 5.90
N ALA A 109 8.97 12.75 6.01
CA ALA A 109 8.18 11.59 6.37
C ALA A 109 8.35 10.47 5.34
N THR A 110 8.57 9.24 5.80
CA THR A 110 8.72 8.07 4.91
C THR A 110 7.39 7.56 4.36
N GLY A 111 6.27 8.01 4.93
CA GLY A 111 4.94 7.42 4.70
C GLY A 111 4.70 6.14 5.51
N GLU A 112 5.54 5.87 6.50
CA GLU A 112 5.38 4.79 7.48
C GLU A 112 5.20 5.37 8.90
N ALA A 113 4.44 4.68 9.73
CA ALA A 113 4.31 4.99 11.15
C ALA A 113 4.11 3.71 11.97
N TYR A 114 4.31 3.82 13.28
CA TYR A 114 4.08 2.76 14.25
C TYR A 114 3.12 3.28 15.30
N VAL A 115 2.17 2.43 15.69
CA VAL A 115 1.15 2.75 16.67
C VAL A 115 1.15 1.69 17.75
N GLU A 116 1.26 2.14 19.00
CA GLU A 116 1.16 1.29 20.19
C GLU A 116 -0.28 1.31 20.73
N PHE A 117 -0.83 0.13 20.90
CA PHE A 117 -2.15 -0.14 21.48
C PHE A 117 -2.02 -0.54 22.94
N THR A 118 -3.14 -0.62 23.67
CA THR A 118 -3.12 -1.04 25.09
C THR A 118 -2.77 -2.52 25.24
N SER A 119 -3.12 -3.33 24.24
CA SER A 119 -2.87 -4.77 24.23
C SER A 119 -2.72 -5.33 22.81
N ALA A 120 -2.11 -6.51 22.69
CA ALA A 120 -2.03 -7.25 21.43
C ALA A 120 -3.42 -7.63 20.88
N GLU A 121 -4.42 -7.84 21.76
CA GLU A 121 -5.79 -8.11 21.34
C GLU A 121 -6.44 -6.89 20.67
N GLU A 122 -6.22 -5.69 21.21
CA GLU A 122 -6.68 -4.44 20.60
C GLU A 122 -6.00 -4.18 19.26
N ALA A 123 -4.68 -4.38 19.18
CA ALA A 123 -3.95 -4.28 17.92
C ALA A 123 -4.51 -5.25 16.87
N LYS A 124 -4.82 -6.49 17.26
CA LYS A 124 -5.44 -7.48 16.38
C LYS A 124 -6.84 -7.05 15.92
N LYS A 125 -7.67 -6.51 16.80
CA LYS A 125 -9.00 -5.98 16.43
C LYS A 125 -8.87 -4.77 15.50
N ALA A 126 -7.89 -3.90 15.73
CA ALA A 126 -7.63 -2.70 14.90
C ALA A 126 -7.23 -3.03 13.46
N MET A 127 -6.83 -4.27 13.16
CA MET A 127 -6.64 -4.74 11.79
C MET A 127 -7.90 -4.67 10.93
N CYS A 128 -9.09 -4.54 11.54
CA CYS A 128 -10.32 -4.29 10.79
C CYS A 128 -10.26 -2.99 9.96
N LYS A 129 -9.35 -2.05 10.32
CA LYS A 129 -9.11 -0.80 9.58
C LYS A 129 -8.12 -0.97 8.42
N ASP A 130 -7.60 -2.17 8.16
CA ASP A 130 -6.68 -2.41 7.04
C ASP A 130 -7.32 -2.05 5.69
N ASN A 131 -6.55 -1.37 4.83
CA ASN A 131 -7.00 -0.80 3.56
C ASN A 131 -8.07 0.29 3.66
N MET A 132 -8.31 0.87 4.85
CA MET A 132 -9.08 2.11 4.94
C MET A 132 -8.24 3.33 4.54
N LYS A 133 -8.89 4.49 4.39
CA LYS A 133 -8.23 5.71 3.90
C LYS A 133 -7.92 6.72 5.00
N ILE A 134 -6.78 7.39 4.86
CA ILE A 134 -6.51 8.69 5.48
C ILE A 134 -6.34 9.70 4.34
N GLY A 135 -7.26 10.64 4.24
CA GLY A 135 -7.35 11.55 3.10
C GLY A 135 -7.53 10.78 1.78
N SER A 136 -6.60 10.95 0.84
CA SER A 136 -6.64 10.29 -0.48
C SER A 136 -5.86 8.96 -0.55
N ARG A 137 -5.27 8.52 0.57
CA ARG A 137 -4.34 7.39 0.60
C ARG A 137 -4.94 6.21 1.34
N TYR A 138 -4.89 5.02 0.72
CA TYR A 138 -5.16 3.76 1.36
C TYR A 138 -4.01 3.40 2.30
N ILE A 139 -4.35 2.94 3.50
CA ILE A 139 -3.40 2.62 4.56
C ILE A 139 -3.36 1.11 4.73
N GLU A 140 -2.16 0.55 4.67
CA GLU A 140 -1.91 -0.86 4.97
C GLU A 140 -1.40 -1.01 6.40
N LEU A 141 -1.99 -1.94 7.15
CA LEU A 141 -1.63 -2.30 8.51
C LEU A 141 -0.88 -3.62 8.55
N PHE A 142 0.15 -3.71 9.37
CA PHE A 142 0.94 -4.91 9.59
C PHE A 142 1.20 -5.10 11.08
N PRO A 143 1.09 -6.33 11.62
CA PRO A 143 1.63 -6.66 12.92
C PRO A 143 3.13 -6.34 12.96
N SER A 144 3.58 -5.72 14.04
CA SER A 144 4.97 -5.34 14.24
C SER A 144 5.36 -5.58 15.70
N HIS A 145 6.59 -5.23 16.07
CA HIS A 145 7.13 -5.41 17.42
C HIS A 145 7.67 -4.08 17.97
N PRO A 146 7.73 -3.91 19.30
CA PRO A 146 8.31 -2.72 19.94
C PRO A 146 9.74 -2.38 19.45
N ASP A 147 10.53 -3.39 19.13
CA ASP A 147 11.88 -3.22 18.59
C ASP A 147 11.91 -2.53 17.22
N GLU A 148 10.90 -2.75 16.39
CA GLU A 148 10.78 -2.06 15.09
C GLU A 148 10.38 -0.60 15.27
N ALA A 149 9.41 -0.33 16.15
CA ALA A 149 8.98 1.03 16.47
C ALA A 149 10.16 1.87 17.01
N ARG A 150 10.91 1.32 17.97
CA ARG A 150 12.10 1.95 18.54
C ARG A 150 13.19 2.22 17.50
N ARG A 151 13.42 1.29 16.57
CA ARG A 151 14.38 1.49 15.46
C ARG A 151 13.96 2.61 14.52
N ALA A 152 12.65 2.73 14.26
CA ALA A 152 12.12 3.80 13.42
C ALA A 152 12.25 5.18 14.09
N GLU A 153 12.06 5.26 15.41
CA GLU A 153 12.31 6.48 16.18
C GLU A 153 13.78 6.92 16.13
N SER A 154 14.72 6.01 16.36
CA SER A 154 16.15 6.34 16.36
C SER A 154 16.64 6.89 15.02
N ARG A 155 16.06 6.42 13.91
CA ARG A 155 16.36 6.91 12.55
C ARG A 155 15.88 8.34 12.29
N SER A 156 14.90 8.82 13.05
CA SER A 156 14.36 10.17 12.90
C SER A 156 15.18 11.25 13.65
N ARG A 157 16.04 10.85 14.59
CA ARG A 157 16.81 11.75 15.46
C ARG A 157 18.28 11.91 15.04
N GLN A 158 18.72 11.21 14.00
CA GLN A 158 20.09 11.28 13.46
C GLN A 158 20.19 12.22 12.27
#